data_AF-A0A3A9G9Z3-F1
#
_entry.id   AF-A0A3A9G9Z3-F1
#
_cell.length_a   1.000
_cell.length_b   1.000
_cell.length_c   1.000
_cell.angle_alpha   90.00
_cell.angle_beta   90.00
_cell.angle_gamma   90.00
#
_symmetry.space_group_name_H-M   'P 1'
#
loop_
_entity.id
_entity.type
_entity.pdbx_description
1 polymer ?
#
loop_
_entity_poly.entity_id
_entity_poly.type
_entity_poly.pdbx_seq_one_letter_code
_entity_poly.pdbx_strand_id
1 'polypeptide(L)'
;IPVKDIARECDCGNYRKVMDFLGKTSPDFIVTGTSLDDFTERYLWKASEELHIKSFAILDQWMNLGIRFSEYTYAQAGVYERQRKHCYLPYRICVMDRLAEEILIKEGIEKTRIAVTGQPHFDTVFETYQKAEASYPGDCLNIVFVSEPILQDYDGNDMENSYWGYNEKSIFFHLYDCLKTMAVHTSKNIRIILRPHPRENVEAWFEVTNPLENENIRIIIDRGNDSFSVLKSADIVCGMSSMFLLEAVICGKPILSIEIG
;
A
#
# COMPACT_ATOMS: atom_id res chain seq x y z
N ILE A 1 20.30 -3.28 -23.08
CA ILE A 1 21.15 -2.98 -21.90
C ILE A 1 20.19 -2.58 -20.79
N PRO A 2 20.22 -3.17 -19.58
CA PRO A 2 19.37 -2.71 -18.49
C PRO A 2 19.76 -1.27 -18.12
N VAL A 3 18.81 -0.34 -18.25
CA VAL A 3 18.92 1.03 -17.75
C VAL A 3 19.02 0.94 -16.22
N LYS A 4 20.09 1.46 -15.64
CA LYS A 4 20.35 1.29 -14.20
C LYS A 4 19.63 2.33 -13.37
N ASP A 5 19.48 3.54 -13.92
CA ASP A 5 18.77 4.64 -13.29
C ASP A 5 18.11 5.49 -14.37
N ILE A 6 16.82 5.23 -14.61
CA ILE A 6 16.08 5.90 -15.69
C ILE A 6 15.94 7.40 -15.42
N ALA A 7 15.81 7.83 -14.17
CA ALA A 7 15.70 9.25 -13.82
C ALA A 7 16.98 10.00 -14.19
N ARG A 8 18.14 9.40 -13.92
CA ARG A 8 19.45 9.97 -14.27
C ARG A 8 19.77 9.89 -15.75
N GLU A 9 19.36 8.82 -16.43
CA GLU A 9 19.72 8.57 -17.83
C GLU A 9 18.80 9.28 -18.84
N CYS A 10 17.55 9.57 -18.46
CA CYS A 10 16.50 10.05 -19.35
C CYS A 10 16.01 11.48 -19.03
N ASP A 11 16.27 12.00 -17.82
CA ASP A 11 15.68 13.26 -17.30
C ASP A 11 14.17 13.33 -17.59
N CYS A 12 13.46 12.39 -16.96
CA CYS A 12 12.09 12.03 -17.24
C CYS A 12 11.05 13.12 -16.98
N GLY A 13 11.43 14.29 -16.47
CA GLY A 13 10.53 15.45 -16.32
C GLY A 13 10.17 16.11 -17.65
N ASN A 14 10.81 15.72 -18.75
CA ASN A 14 10.61 16.33 -20.07
C ASN A 14 10.31 15.28 -21.15
N TYR A 15 9.10 15.33 -21.70
CA TYR A 15 8.66 14.47 -22.80
C TYR A 15 9.65 14.34 -23.97
N ARG A 16 10.28 15.45 -24.39
CA ARG A 16 11.24 15.42 -25.52
C ARG A 16 12.50 14.62 -25.19
N LYS A 17 12.97 14.73 -23.94
CA LYS A 17 14.14 13.97 -23.49
C LYS A 17 13.83 12.48 -23.42
N VAL A 18 12.63 12.12 -22.96
CA VAL A 18 12.12 10.75 -22.98
C VAL A 18 12.06 10.19 -24.41
N MET A 19 11.53 10.97 -25.36
CA MET A 19 11.50 10.60 -26.77
C MET A 19 12.90 10.34 -27.34
N ASP A 20 13.84 11.26 -27.12
CA ASP A 20 15.22 11.12 -27.59
C ASP A 20 15.92 9.90 -26.98
N PHE A 21 15.66 9.66 -25.68
CA PHE A 21 16.22 8.52 -24.95
C PHE A 21 15.70 7.19 -25.52
N LEU A 22 14.39 7.05 -25.72
CA LEU A 22 13.81 5.83 -26.29
C LEU A 22 14.22 5.62 -27.75
N GLY A 23 14.32 6.68 -28.54
CA GLY A 23 14.82 6.61 -29.92
C GLY A 23 16.26 6.10 -29.98
N LYS A 24 17.13 6.56 -29.08
CA LYS A 24 18.54 6.12 -29.00
C LYS A 24 18.68 4.70 -28.45
N THR A 25 17.95 4.39 -27.38
CA THR A 25 18.05 3.10 -26.68
C THR A 25 17.37 1.98 -27.49
N SER A 26 16.32 2.32 -28.23
CA SER A 26 15.53 1.41 -29.08
C SER A 26 15.19 0.07 -28.39
N PRO A 27 14.53 0.10 -27.21
CA PRO A 27 14.17 -1.14 -26.53
C PRO A 27 13.08 -1.92 -27.27
N ASP A 28 13.09 -3.25 -27.15
CA ASP A 28 12.03 -4.11 -27.72
C ASP A 28 10.67 -3.87 -27.04
N PHE A 29 10.68 -3.56 -25.74
CA PHE A 29 9.51 -3.22 -24.94
C PHE A 29 9.92 -2.48 -23.67
N ILE A 30 8.94 -1.89 -22.97
CA ILE A 30 9.12 -1.19 -21.70
C ILE A 30 8.18 -1.78 -20.65
N VAL A 31 8.67 -1.93 -19.43
CA VAL A 31 7.85 -2.27 -18.26
C VAL A 31 8.04 -1.16 -17.23
N THR A 32 6.93 -0.63 -16.71
CA THR A 32 6.92 0.40 -15.66
C THR A 32 6.00 -0.01 -14.52
N GLY A 33 6.19 0.58 -13.34
CA GLY A 33 5.12 0.69 -12.36
C GLY A 33 4.09 1.73 -12.80
N THR A 34 3.40 2.31 -11.82
CA THR A 34 2.55 3.50 -12.03
C THR A 34 2.71 4.45 -10.86
N SER A 35 2.57 5.74 -11.15
CA SER A 35 2.62 6.80 -10.16
C SER A 35 1.46 7.78 -10.41
N LEU A 36 1.11 8.54 -9.37
CA LEU A 36 -0.02 9.48 -9.45
C LEU A 36 0.42 10.90 -9.81
N ASP A 37 1.43 11.44 -9.14
CA ASP A 37 1.89 12.82 -9.35
C ASP A 37 3.19 12.91 -10.16
N ASP A 38 3.94 11.81 -10.30
CA ASP A 38 5.07 11.73 -11.22
C ASP A 38 4.54 11.39 -12.63
N PHE A 39 5.05 12.09 -13.65
CA PHE A 39 4.63 11.95 -15.04
C PHE A 39 5.66 11.17 -15.87
N THR A 40 6.73 10.70 -15.24
CA THR A 40 7.80 9.92 -15.87
C THR A 40 7.23 8.74 -16.68
N GLU A 41 6.42 7.89 -16.06
CA GLU A 41 5.81 6.73 -16.72
C GLU A 41 4.85 7.16 -17.83
N ARG A 42 4.08 8.23 -17.61
CA ARG A 42 3.15 8.77 -18.62
C ARG A 42 3.87 9.21 -19.88
N TYR A 43 4.99 9.93 -19.73
CA TYR A 43 5.82 10.34 -20.87
C TYR A 43 6.49 9.14 -21.54
N LEU A 44 6.92 8.13 -20.78
CA LEU A 44 7.43 6.88 -21.35
C LEU A 44 6.36 6.18 -22.19
N TRP A 45 5.12 6.07 -21.71
CA TRP A 45 4.04 5.42 -22.46
C TRP A 45 3.69 6.17 -23.73
N LYS A 46 3.57 7.50 -23.66
CA LYS A 46 3.29 8.34 -24.82
C LYS A 46 4.39 8.27 -25.88
N ALA A 47 5.65 8.37 -25.45
CA ALA A 47 6.78 8.26 -26.37
C ALA A 47 6.89 6.84 -26.97
N SER A 48 6.58 5.81 -26.18
CA SER A 48 6.53 4.42 -26.67
C SER A 48 5.47 4.22 -27.74
N GLU A 49 4.29 4.82 -27.58
CA GLU A 49 3.22 4.76 -28.58
C GLU A 49 3.66 5.38 -29.91
N GLU A 50 4.25 6.58 -29.86
CA GLU A 50 4.76 7.29 -31.04
C GLU A 50 5.92 6.56 -31.73
N LEU A 51 6.76 5.85 -30.96
CA LEU A 51 7.88 5.04 -31.48
C LEU A 51 7.50 3.58 -31.80
N HIS A 52 6.22 3.21 -31.65
CA HIS A 52 5.72 1.84 -31.82
C HIS A 52 6.40 0.78 -30.94
N ILE A 53 6.86 1.18 -29.75
CA ILE A 53 7.41 0.31 -28.72
C ILE A 53 6.27 -0.15 -27.80
N LYS A 54 6.20 -1.45 -27.51
CA LYS A 54 5.19 -1.96 -26.57
C LYS A 54 5.56 -1.60 -25.14
N SER A 55 4.66 -0.91 -24.44
CA SER A 55 4.80 -0.55 -23.03
C SER A 55 3.80 -1.29 -22.14
N PHE A 56 4.25 -1.76 -20.98
CA PHE A 56 3.43 -2.47 -20.00
C PHE A 56 3.50 -1.73 -18.66
N ALA A 57 2.35 -1.33 -18.12
CA ALA A 57 2.27 -0.74 -16.78
C ALA A 57 1.79 -1.80 -15.79
N ILE A 58 2.56 -2.01 -14.73
CA ILE A 58 2.21 -2.90 -13.62
C ILE A 58 1.55 -2.05 -12.54
N LEU A 59 0.31 -2.40 -12.18
CA LEU A 59 -0.34 -1.88 -10.98
C LEU A 59 -0.01 -2.79 -9.81
N ASP A 60 0.17 -2.14 -8.66
CA ASP A 60 0.46 -2.78 -7.38
C ASP A 60 -0.47 -2.30 -6.26
N GLN A 61 -1.43 -1.40 -6.55
CA GLN A 61 -2.36 -0.84 -5.56
C GLN A 61 -3.73 -0.54 -6.17
N TRP A 62 -4.80 -0.62 -5.36
CA TRP A 62 -6.20 -0.48 -5.76
C TRP A 62 -6.76 0.95 -5.70
N MET A 63 -5.92 1.95 -5.40
CA MET A 63 -6.36 3.33 -5.22
C MET A 63 -6.13 4.17 -6.48
N ASN A 64 -7.02 5.12 -6.76
CA ASN A 64 -6.83 6.14 -7.79
C ASN A 64 -6.46 5.54 -9.16
N LEU A 65 -7.19 4.51 -9.61
CA LEU A 65 -6.75 3.66 -10.71
C LEU A 65 -6.67 4.40 -12.06
N GLY A 66 -7.78 4.88 -12.60
CA GLY A 66 -7.77 5.46 -13.95
C GLY A 66 -7.10 6.83 -14.03
N ILE A 67 -7.11 7.63 -12.96
CA ILE A 67 -6.44 8.94 -12.95
C ILE A 67 -4.93 8.84 -13.22
N ARG A 68 -4.29 7.71 -12.88
CA ARG A 68 -2.87 7.41 -13.20
C ARG A 68 -2.56 7.45 -14.70
N PHE A 69 -3.58 7.29 -15.55
CA PHE A 69 -3.48 7.30 -17.02
C PHE A 69 -3.99 8.60 -17.65
N SER A 70 -4.28 9.62 -16.83
CA SER A 70 -4.84 10.91 -17.24
C SER A 70 -3.80 12.03 -17.26
N GLU A 71 -4.22 13.25 -17.61
CA GLU A 71 -3.40 14.46 -17.47
C GLU A 71 -3.45 15.10 -16.08
N TYR A 72 -4.19 14.51 -15.15
CA TYR A 72 -4.45 15.08 -13.84
C TYR A 72 -3.54 14.50 -12.75
N THR A 73 -3.28 15.32 -11.73
CA THR A 73 -2.61 14.95 -10.47
C THR A 73 -3.65 14.63 -9.39
N TYR A 74 -3.22 14.14 -8.23
CA TYR A 74 -4.13 13.88 -7.11
C TYR A 74 -4.94 15.12 -6.70
N ALA A 75 -4.30 16.29 -6.65
CA ALA A 75 -4.95 17.57 -6.35
C ALA A 75 -6.10 17.93 -7.32
N GLN A 76 -6.12 17.30 -8.49
CA GLN A 76 -7.11 17.51 -9.54
C GLN A 76 -8.09 16.33 -9.68
N ALA A 77 -8.15 15.42 -8.72
CA ALA A 77 -9.03 14.25 -8.76
C ALA A 77 -10.51 14.61 -8.97
N GLY A 78 -11.00 15.67 -8.31
CA GLY A 78 -12.37 16.14 -8.53
C GLY A 78 -12.64 16.66 -9.95
N VAL A 79 -11.61 17.15 -10.65
CA VAL A 79 -11.72 17.54 -12.07
C VAL A 79 -11.73 16.29 -12.95
N TYR A 80 -10.84 15.33 -12.68
CA TYR A 80 -10.81 14.04 -13.37
C TYR A 80 -12.16 13.31 -13.29
N GLU A 81 -12.81 13.29 -12.13
CA GLU A 81 -14.11 12.62 -11.97
C GLU A 81 -15.22 13.22 -12.84
N ARG A 82 -15.16 14.53 -13.12
CA ARG A 82 -16.09 15.19 -14.04
C ARG A 82 -15.73 14.99 -15.51
N GLN A 83 -14.47 14.70 -15.79
CA GLN A 83 -13.94 14.57 -17.15
C GLN A 83 -12.87 13.47 -17.20
N ARG A 84 -13.33 12.21 -17.16
CA ARG A 84 -12.44 11.06 -17.25
C ARG A 84 -11.87 10.98 -18.67
N LYS A 85 -10.58 11.28 -18.78
CA LYS A 85 -9.84 11.26 -20.04
C LYS A 85 -8.46 10.67 -19.81
N HIS A 86 -8.18 9.58 -20.51
CA HIS A 86 -6.94 8.81 -20.37
C HIS A 86 -6.03 9.05 -21.57
N CYS A 87 -5.27 10.13 -21.54
CA CYS A 87 -4.36 10.53 -22.63
C CYS A 87 -2.97 9.88 -22.54
N TYR A 88 -2.71 9.07 -21.52
CA TYR A 88 -1.45 8.36 -21.34
C TYR A 88 -1.72 6.89 -21.08
N LEU A 89 -1.89 6.10 -22.14
CA LEU A 89 -2.17 4.67 -22.05
C LEU A 89 -0.96 3.85 -22.51
N PRO A 90 -0.52 2.84 -21.73
CA PRO A 90 0.46 1.87 -22.19
C PRO A 90 -0.16 0.90 -23.21
N TYR A 91 0.67 0.08 -23.85
CA TYR A 91 0.17 -1.02 -24.69
C TYR A 91 -0.71 -2.00 -23.89
N ARG A 92 -0.31 -2.33 -22.66
CA ARG A 92 -1.15 -3.05 -21.69
C ARG A 92 -0.99 -2.54 -20.26
N ILE A 93 -2.08 -2.62 -19.50
CA ILE A 93 -2.17 -2.36 -18.07
C ILE A 93 -2.33 -3.72 -17.39
N CYS A 94 -1.30 -4.14 -16.65
CA CYS A 94 -1.25 -5.38 -15.89
C CYS A 94 -1.81 -5.13 -14.48
N VAL A 95 -2.98 -5.69 -14.19
CA VAL A 95 -3.71 -5.45 -12.94
C VAL A 95 -3.72 -6.68 -12.03
N MET A 96 -3.85 -6.42 -10.74
CA MET A 96 -3.76 -7.43 -9.68
C MET A 96 -4.91 -8.43 -9.71
N ASP A 97 -6.12 -7.97 -10.04
CA ASP A 97 -7.34 -8.79 -9.99
C ASP A 97 -8.43 -8.25 -10.93
N ARG A 98 -9.58 -8.94 -10.91
CA ARG A 98 -10.76 -8.57 -11.70
C ARG A 98 -11.44 -7.30 -11.19
N LEU A 99 -11.33 -6.99 -9.90
CA LEU A 99 -11.91 -5.77 -9.34
C LEU A 99 -11.23 -4.54 -9.95
N ALA A 100 -9.90 -4.53 -10.02
CA ALA A 100 -9.15 -3.46 -10.67
C ALA A 100 -9.47 -3.37 -12.17
N GLU A 101 -9.63 -4.50 -12.87
CA GLU A 101 -10.10 -4.52 -14.27
C GLU A 101 -11.48 -3.84 -14.40
N GLU A 102 -12.44 -4.23 -13.57
CA GLU A 102 -13.81 -3.68 -13.59
C GLU A 102 -13.83 -2.17 -13.29
N ILE A 103 -13.04 -1.71 -12.33
CA ILE A 103 -12.92 -0.28 -11.99
C ILE A 103 -12.36 0.50 -13.19
N LEU A 104 -11.25 0.05 -13.80
CA LEU A 104 -10.66 0.73 -14.96
C LEU A 104 -11.63 0.79 -16.15
N ILE A 105 -12.35 -0.30 -16.42
CA ILE A 105 -13.38 -0.34 -17.47
C ILE A 105 -14.49 0.67 -17.17
N LYS A 106 -14.98 0.71 -15.92
CA LYS A 106 -15.99 1.67 -15.46
C LYS A 106 -15.50 3.11 -15.55
N GLU A 107 -14.19 3.33 -15.39
CA GLU A 107 -13.57 4.63 -15.54
C GLU A 107 -13.41 5.07 -17.00
N GLY A 108 -13.54 4.15 -17.96
CA GLY A 108 -13.55 4.45 -19.40
C GLY A 108 -12.36 3.88 -20.16
N ILE A 109 -11.51 3.06 -19.53
CA ILE A 109 -10.39 2.42 -20.19
C ILE A 109 -10.86 1.16 -20.91
N GLU A 110 -10.44 1.00 -22.17
CA GLU A 110 -10.82 -0.15 -22.98
C GLU A 110 -10.32 -1.46 -22.39
N LYS A 111 -11.22 -2.47 -22.31
CA LYS A 111 -10.87 -3.81 -21.81
C LYS A 111 -9.68 -4.44 -22.54
N THR A 112 -9.53 -4.19 -23.83
CA THR A 112 -8.41 -4.70 -24.65
C THR A 112 -7.04 -4.19 -24.19
N ARG A 113 -6.99 -3.09 -23.43
CA ARG A 113 -5.78 -2.54 -22.83
C ARG A 113 -5.44 -3.19 -21.49
N ILE A 114 -6.34 -3.95 -20.88
CA ILE A 114 -6.18 -4.45 -19.51
C ILE A 114 -5.89 -5.96 -19.55
N ALA A 115 -4.98 -6.41 -18.69
CA ALA A 115 -4.68 -7.82 -18.47
C ALA A 115 -4.60 -8.09 -16.96
N VAL A 116 -5.36 -9.07 -16.48
CA VAL A 116 -5.26 -9.53 -15.08
C VAL A 116 -4.04 -10.45 -14.96
N THR A 117 -3.00 -10.00 -14.24
CA THR A 117 -1.72 -10.72 -14.11
C THR A 117 -1.41 -11.17 -12.69
N GLY A 118 -2.17 -10.70 -11.70
CA GLY A 118 -1.82 -10.88 -10.29
C GLY A 118 -0.94 -9.74 -9.77
N GLN A 119 -0.72 -9.75 -8.45
CA GLN A 119 0.11 -8.79 -7.73
C GLN A 119 1.54 -9.33 -7.61
N PRO A 120 2.55 -8.75 -8.30
CA PRO A 120 3.91 -9.31 -8.32
C PRO A 120 4.55 -9.47 -6.94
N HIS A 121 4.21 -8.59 -5.99
CA HIS A 121 4.69 -8.71 -4.61
C HIS A 121 4.32 -10.07 -3.98
N PHE A 122 3.10 -10.55 -4.25
CA PHE A 122 2.54 -11.74 -3.61
C PHE A 122 3.22 -13.05 -4.02
N ASP A 123 3.93 -13.08 -5.15
CA ASP A 123 4.66 -14.25 -5.62
C ASP A 123 5.74 -14.70 -4.63
N THR A 124 6.28 -13.77 -3.82
CA THR A 124 7.41 -14.03 -2.91
C THR A 124 7.02 -14.06 -1.43
N VAL A 125 5.80 -13.64 -1.10
CA VAL A 125 5.33 -13.45 0.29
C VAL A 125 5.41 -14.75 1.08
N PHE A 126 4.83 -15.84 0.56
CA PHE A 126 4.76 -17.10 1.29
C PHE A 126 6.14 -17.74 1.49
N GLU A 127 7.01 -17.70 0.48
CA GLU A 127 8.37 -18.22 0.58
C GLU A 127 9.22 -17.43 1.57
N THR A 128 9.07 -16.09 1.59
CA THR A 128 9.77 -15.22 2.53
C THR A 128 9.30 -15.48 3.97
N TYR A 129 7.98 -15.62 4.16
CA TYR A 129 7.39 -16.01 5.43
C TYR A 129 7.87 -17.38 5.94
N GLN A 130 8.06 -18.36 5.05
CA GLN A 130 8.56 -19.68 5.43
C GLN A 130 9.99 -19.62 5.96
N LYS A 131 10.84 -18.75 5.39
CA LYS A 131 12.25 -18.56 5.76
C LYS A 131 12.45 -17.65 6.96
N ALA A 132 11.42 -16.91 7.37
CA ALA A 132 11.50 -15.99 8.50
C ALA A 132 11.48 -16.72 9.86
N GLU A 133 12.24 -16.18 10.81
CA GLU A 133 12.31 -16.64 12.19
C GLU A 133 11.41 -15.78 13.09
N ALA A 134 10.79 -16.37 14.11
CA ALA A 134 9.88 -15.63 14.98
C ALA A 134 10.63 -14.62 15.88
N SER A 135 10.32 -13.32 15.75
CA SER A 135 10.87 -12.24 16.59
C SER A 135 10.32 -12.23 18.03
N TYR A 136 9.13 -12.78 18.26
CA TYR A 136 8.44 -12.69 19.54
C TYR A 136 7.94 -14.06 20.04
N PRO A 137 8.85 -15.02 20.31
CA PRO A 137 8.46 -16.30 20.88
C PRO A 137 7.94 -16.15 22.33
N GLY A 138 7.24 -17.19 22.81
CA GLY A 138 6.83 -17.34 24.21
C GLY A 138 5.34 -17.66 24.40
N ASP A 139 4.97 -17.99 25.64
CA ASP A 139 3.62 -18.43 26.02
C ASP A 139 2.68 -17.24 26.33
N CYS A 140 2.51 -16.34 25.37
CA CYS A 140 1.50 -15.29 25.43
C CYS A 140 0.81 -15.12 24.09
N LEU A 141 -0.40 -14.57 24.10
CA LEU A 141 -1.12 -14.26 22.87
C LEU A 141 -0.53 -13.01 22.22
N ASN A 142 0.09 -13.16 21.06
CA ASN A 142 0.69 -12.07 20.30
C ASN A 142 -0.33 -11.46 19.33
N ILE A 143 -0.76 -10.24 19.66
CA ILE A 143 -1.65 -9.43 18.82
C ILE A 143 -0.79 -8.40 18.09
N VAL A 144 -0.61 -8.53 16.78
CA VAL A 144 0.10 -7.52 16.00
C VAL A 144 -0.90 -6.45 15.58
N PHE A 145 -0.66 -5.18 15.92
CA PHE A 145 -1.44 -4.05 15.43
C PHE A 145 -0.61 -3.24 14.44
N VAL A 146 -1.06 -3.14 13.19
CA VAL A 146 -0.42 -2.32 12.17
C VAL A 146 -1.19 -1.02 12.01
N SER A 147 -0.49 0.08 12.25
CA SER A 147 -1.06 1.42 12.21
C SER A 147 -0.93 2.05 10.83
N GLU A 148 -1.83 2.99 10.55
CA GLU A 148 -1.86 3.85 9.36
C GLU A 148 -2.05 5.30 9.80
N PRO A 149 -1.41 6.29 9.16
CA PRO A 149 -1.44 7.68 9.63
C PRO A 149 -2.70 8.41 9.14
N ILE A 150 -3.89 7.91 9.49
CA ILE A 150 -5.19 8.44 9.03
C ILE A 150 -5.33 9.91 9.44
N LEU A 151 -4.99 10.26 10.69
CA LEU A 151 -5.02 11.67 11.14
C LEU A 151 -4.16 12.59 10.27
N GLN A 152 -2.95 12.13 9.89
CA GLN A 152 -2.04 12.95 9.10
C GLN A 152 -2.52 13.09 7.65
N ASP A 153 -3.10 12.04 7.08
CA ASP A 153 -3.54 12.01 5.69
C ASP A 153 -4.86 12.76 5.47
N TYR A 154 -5.77 12.71 6.44
CA TYR A 154 -7.16 13.15 6.27
C TYR A 154 -7.59 14.29 7.20
N ASP A 155 -7.15 14.33 8.47
CA ASP A 155 -7.55 15.40 9.40
C ASP A 155 -6.66 16.66 9.31
N GLY A 156 -5.49 16.58 8.66
CA GLY A 156 -4.55 17.70 8.52
C GLY A 156 -4.76 18.59 7.29
N ASN A 157 -5.70 18.26 6.40
CA ASN A 157 -6.03 19.06 5.23
C ASN A 157 -7.35 19.80 5.48
N ASP A 158 -7.33 21.13 5.40
CA ASP A 158 -8.47 22.08 5.52
C ASP A 158 -9.63 21.86 4.51
N MET A 159 -9.85 20.63 4.02
CA MET A 159 -11.09 20.28 3.35
C MET A 159 -12.10 19.90 4.43
N GLU A 160 -13.15 20.73 4.56
CA GLU A 160 -14.29 20.69 5.48
C GLU A 160 -15.03 19.33 5.67
N ASN A 161 -14.52 18.19 5.17
CA ASN A 161 -15.25 16.91 5.07
C ASN A 161 -14.42 15.63 5.29
N SER A 162 -13.23 15.65 5.87
CA SER A 162 -12.39 14.44 5.97
C SER A 162 -12.38 13.73 7.34
N TYR A 163 -13.46 13.81 8.12
CA TYR A 163 -13.66 12.93 9.28
C TYR A 163 -14.19 11.56 8.82
N TRP A 164 -13.36 10.53 8.92
CA TRP A 164 -13.70 9.15 8.50
C TRP A 164 -14.57 8.39 9.52
N GLY A 165 -14.91 9.01 10.65
CA GLY A 165 -15.53 8.32 11.79
C GLY A 165 -14.49 7.73 12.76
N TYR A 166 -13.30 7.41 12.26
CA TYR A 166 -12.24 6.77 13.03
C TYR A 166 -10.85 7.23 12.60
N ASN A 167 -9.88 6.95 13.45
CA ASN A 167 -8.45 7.10 13.19
C ASN A 167 -7.64 6.00 13.90
N GLU A 168 -6.34 5.95 13.61
CA GLU A 168 -5.45 4.90 14.11
C GLU A 168 -5.39 4.81 15.64
N LYS A 169 -5.55 5.92 16.36
CA LYS A 169 -5.57 5.93 17.82
C LYS A 169 -6.90 5.38 18.36
N SER A 170 -8.02 5.84 17.81
CA SER A 170 -9.35 5.38 18.21
C SER A 170 -9.52 3.87 17.99
N ILE A 171 -9.07 3.36 16.85
CA ILE A 171 -9.09 1.92 16.54
C ILE A 171 -8.20 1.16 17.53
N PHE A 172 -6.99 1.65 17.80
CA PHE A 172 -6.11 1.03 18.78
C PHE A 172 -6.75 0.97 20.17
N PHE A 173 -7.40 2.05 20.63
CA PHE A 173 -8.08 2.06 21.93
C PHE A 173 -9.25 1.08 21.99
N HIS A 174 -10.09 1.02 20.95
CA HIS A 174 -11.17 0.03 20.89
C HIS A 174 -10.65 -1.41 20.93
N LEU A 175 -9.60 -1.71 20.17
CA LEU A 175 -8.94 -3.00 20.23
C LEU A 175 -8.40 -3.30 21.63
N TYR A 176 -7.68 -2.34 22.23
CA TYR A 176 -7.11 -2.49 23.56
C TYR A 176 -8.18 -2.78 24.63
N ASP A 177 -9.31 -2.05 24.62
CA ASP A 177 -10.39 -2.26 25.60
C ASP A 177 -11.04 -3.66 25.48
N CYS A 178 -11.20 -4.15 24.25
CA CYS A 178 -11.64 -5.53 24.02
C CYS A 178 -10.62 -6.54 24.55
N LEU A 179 -9.32 -6.33 24.27
CA LEU A 179 -8.26 -7.22 24.73
C LEU A 179 -8.11 -7.21 26.25
N LYS A 180 -8.26 -6.06 26.89
CA LYS A 180 -8.27 -5.91 28.35
C LYS A 180 -9.38 -6.72 28.99
N THR A 181 -10.59 -6.59 28.47
CA THR A 181 -11.74 -7.40 28.91
C THR A 181 -11.46 -8.90 28.71
N MET A 182 -10.93 -9.29 27.56
CA MET A 182 -10.58 -10.68 27.26
C MET A 182 -9.49 -11.24 28.18
N ALA A 183 -8.45 -10.46 28.48
CA ALA A 183 -7.35 -10.88 29.35
C ALA A 183 -7.86 -11.26 30.75
N VAL A 184 -8.77 -10.45 31.31
CA VAL A 184 -9.42 -10.70 32.61
C VAL A 184 -10.26 -11.98 32.56
N HIS A 185 -11.09 -12.15 31.53
CA HIS A 185 -12.00 -13.30 31.44
C HIS A 185 -11.30 -14.63 31.12
N THR A 186 -10.18 -14.60 30.40
CA THR A 186 -9.48 -15.81 29.93
C THR A 186 -8.23 -16.13 30.74
N SER A 187 -7.81 -15.24 31.64
CA SER A 187 -6.54 -15.33 32.37
C SER A 187 -5.32 -15.55 31.47
N LYS A 188 -5.37 -15.02 30.24
CA LYS A 188 -4.26 -15.08 29.28
C LYS A 188 -3.42 -13.81 29.36
N ASN A 189 -2.10 -13.98 29.29
CA ASN A 189 -1.18 -12.88 29.03
C ASN A 189 -1.21 -12.53 27.54
N ILE A 190 -1.33 -11.25 27.24
CA ILE A 190 -1.42 -10.69 25.89
C ILE A 190 -0.21 -9.79 25.67
N ARG A 191 0.39 -9.90 24.50
CA ARG A 191 1.43 -9.00 24.00
C ARG A 191 0.90 -8.31 22.76
N ILE A 192 0.70 -7.01 22.85
CA ILE A 192 0.34 -6.18 21.69
C ILE A 192 1.64 -5.69 21.06
N ILE A 193 1.87 -6.05 19.80
CA ILE A 193 3.02 -5.59 19.02
C ILE A 193 2.50 -4.52 18.06
N LEU A 194 2.68 -3.26 18.44
CA LEU A 194 2.26 -2.12 17.65
C LEU A 194 3.35 -1.75 16.64
N ARG A 195 3.00 -1.71 15.35
CA ARG A 195 3.88 -1.27 14.26
C ARG A 195 3.37 0.06 13.71
N PRO A 196 3.97 1.20 14.09
CA PRO A 196 3.63 2.50 13.52
C PRO A 196 3.99 2.54 12.03
N HIS A 197 3.21 3.26 11.22
CA HIS A 197 3.61 3.58 9.87
C HIS A 197 4.91 4.43 9.88
N PRO A 198 5.82 4.32 8.90
CA PRO A 198 7.07 5.08 8.87
C PRO A 198 6.94 6.60 9.00
N ARG A 199 5.77 7.15 8.64
CA ARG A 199 5.43 8.58 8.74
C ARG A 199 4.91 9.01 10.12
N GLU A 200 4.52 8.07 10.97
CA GLU A 200 3.99 8.38 12.29
C GLU A 200 5.11 8.75 13.27
N ASN A 201 4.76 9.69 14.16
CA ASN A 201 5.59 10.01 15.31
C ASN A 201 5.49 8.89 16.34
N VAL A 202 6.63 8.33 16.72
CA VAL A 202 6.70 7.18 17.64
C VAL A 202 6.57 7.62 19.08
N GLU A 203 7.11 8.78 19.42
CA GLU A 203 6.98 9.39 20.73
C GLU A 203 5.50 9.60 21.09
N ALA A 204 4.69 10.01 20.11
CA ALA A 204 3.23 10.10 20.27
C ALA A 204 2.56 8.74 20.52
N TRP A 205 3.12 7.64 19.99
CA TRP A 205 2.65 6.29 20.34
C TRP A 205 3.04 5.89 21.76
N PHE A 206 4.25 6.21 22.21
CA PHE A 206 4.65 5.95 23.60
C PHE A 206 3.75 6.66 24.60
N GLU A 207 3.39 7.92 24.34
CA GLU A 207 2.44 8.67 25.19
C GLU A 207 1.07 7.99 25.30
N VAL A 208 0.60 7.41 24.19
CA VAL A 208 -0.67 6.68 24.13
C VAL A 208 -0.58 5.31 24.83
N THR A 209 0.52 4.58 24.67
CA THR A 209 0.61 3.17 25.11
C THR A 209 1.15 2.99 26.51
N ASN A 210 2.05 3.86 26.99
CA ASN A 210 2.69 3.70 28.30
C ASN A 210 1.68 3.60 29.47
N PRO A 211 0.57 4.38 29.51
CA PRO A 211 -0.43 4.28 30.59
C PRO A 211 -1.29 3.01 30.54
N LEU A 212 -1.21 2.22 29.46
CA LEU A 212 -2.10 1.08 29.20
C LEU A 212 -1.48 -0.25 29.61
N GLU A 213 -0.16 -0.33 29.80
CA GLU A 213 0.45 -1.58 30.26
C GLU A 213 -0.08 -2.00 31.65
N ASN A 214 -0.28 -3.30 31.82
CA ASN A 214 -0.75 -3.88 33.07
C ASN A 214 -0.25 -5.33 33.23
N GLU A 215 -0.64 -6.01 34.30
CA GLU A 215 -0.15 -7.36 34.62
C GLU A 215 -0.43 -8.41 33.54
N ASN A 216 -1.49 -8.24 32.75
CA ASN A 216 -1.88 -9.18 31.70
C ASN A 216 -1.65 -8.66 30.28
N ILE A 217 -1.37 -7.37 30.09
CA ILE A 217 -1.14 -6.78 28.77
C ILE A 217 0.18 -6.02 28.76
N ARG A 218 1.08 -6.48 27.89
CA ARG A 218 2.31 -5.79 27.52
C ARG A 218 2.18 -5.19 26.14
N ILE A 219 2.69 -3.98 25.94
CA ILE A 219 2.67 -3.31 24.64
C ILE A 219 4.11 -3.08 24.17
N ILE A 220 4.43 -3.51 22.95
CA ILE A 220 5.73 -3.33 22.32
C ILE A 220 5.53 -2.52 21.06
N ILE A 221 6.22 -1.38 20.96
CA ILE A 221 6.32 -0.64 19.72
C ILE A 221 7.48 -1.22 18.91
N ASP A 222 7.17 -1.84 17.78
CA ASP A 222 8.14 -2.48 16.90
C ASP A 222 8.39 -1.65 15.62
N ARG A 223 9.66 -1.33 15.38
CA ARG A 223 10.16 -0.71 14.14
C ARG A 223 11.42 -1.36 13.59
N GLY A 224 12.01 -2.29 14.34
CA GLY A 224 13.32 -2.84 14.06
C GLY A 224 13.28 -4.24 13.46
N ASN A 225 12.21 -5.00 13.72
CA ASN A 225 12.10 -6.36 13.22
C ASN A 225 11.61 -6.39 11.77
N ASP A 226 12.09 -7.41 11.06
CA ASP A 226 11.57 -7.77 9.74
C ASP A 226 10.07 -8.11 9.83
N SER A 227 9.32 -7.64 8.83
CA SER A 227 7.87 -7.80 8.76
C SER A 227 7.42 -9.26 8.85
N PHE A 228 8.10 -10.17 8.16
CA PHE A 228 7.75 -11.59 8.17
C PHE A 228 8.11 -12.27 9.49
N SER A 229 9.19 -11.84 10.16
CA SER A 229 9.56 -12.32 11.49
C SER A 229 8.53 -11.92 12.56
N VAL A 230 7.96 -10.71 12.47
CA VAL A 230 6.84 -10.29 13.32
C VAL A 230 5.58 -11.09 12.98
N LEU A 231 5.26 -11.22 11.69
CA LEU A 231 4.10 -11.99 11.22
C LEU A 231 4.16 -13.46 11.66
N LYS A 232 5.35 -14.07 11.67
CA LYS A 232 5.58 -15.43 12.16
C LYS A 232 5.13 -15.58 13.61
N SER A 233 5.40 -14.55 14.40
CA SER A 233 5.09 -14.49 15.83
C SER A 233 3.63 -14.17 16.13
N ALA A 234 2.87 -13.65 15.16
CA ALA A 234 1.49 -13.22 15.36
C ALA A 234 0.53 -14.41 15.55
N ASP A 235 -0.35 -14.34 16.56
CA ASP A 235 -1.54 -15.19 16.65
C ASP A 235 -2.71 -14.59 15.85
N ILE A 236 -2.79 -13.27 15.81
CA ILE A 236 -3.70 -12.49 14.96
C ILE A 236 -3.03 -11.17 14.57
N VAL A 237 -3.33 -10.70 13.37
CA VAL A 237 -2.91 -9.39 12.88
C VAL A 237 -4.11 -8.47 12.74
N CYS A 238 -4.09 -7.35 13.44
CA CYS A 238 -5.12 -6.33 13.42
C CYS A 238 -4.59 -5.06 12.72
N GLY A 239 -5.46 -4.32 12.05
CA GLY A 239 -5.11 -3.07 11.40
C GLY A 239 -6.32 -2.45 10.70
N MET A 240 -6.06 -1.57 9.73
CA MET A 240 -7.07 -0.97 8.86
C MET A 240 -6.81 -1.42 7.40
N SER A 241 -6.41 -0.54 6.49
CA SER A 241 -6.19 -0.87 5.07
C SER A 241 -4.69 -1.06 4.73
N SER A 242 -4.08 -2.15 5.23
CA SER A 242 -2.64 -2.38 5.09
C SER A 242 -2.30 -3.56 4.18
N MET A 243 -1.26 -3.40 3.35
CA MET A 243 -0.65 -4.51 2.61
C MET A 243 -0.21 -5.66 3.54
N PHE A 244 0.18 -5.33 4.78
CA PHE A 244 0.58 -6.32 5.78
C PHE A 244 -0.58 -7.26 6.19
N LEU A 245 -1.84 -6.81 6.13
CA LEU A 245 -2.99 -7.68 6.36
C LEU A 245 -3.17 -8.68 5.20
N LEU A 246 -2.94 -8.25 3.95
CA LEU A 246 -2.99 -9.15 2.80
C LEU A 246 -1.85 -10.17 2.84
N GLU A 247 -0.64 -9.76 3.21
CA GLU A 247 0.48 -10.66 3.46
C GLU A 247 0.14 -11.70 4.53
N ALA A 248 -0.50 -11.27 5.63
CA ALA A 248 -0.94 -12.16 6.70
C ALA A 248 -1.95 -13.20 6.21
N VAL A 249 -2.94 -12.80 5.39
CA VAL A 249 -3.91 -13.72 4.78
C VAL A 249 -3.20 -14.76 3.89
N ILE A 250 -2.27 -14.33 3.04
CA ILE A 250 -1.49 -15.24 2.18
C ILE A 250 -0.69 -16.24 3.03
N CYS A 251 -0.18 -15.82 4.18
CA CYS A 251 0.57 -16.66 5.10
C CYS A 251 -0.32 -17.52 6.03
N GLY A 252 -1.64 -17.49 5.85
CA GLY A 252 -2.59 -18.27 6.65
C GLY A 252 -2.74 -17.76 8.09
N LYS A 253 -2.40 -16.50 8.36
CA LYS A 253 -2.58 -15.87 9.67
C LYS A 253 -3.98 -15.26 9.79
N PRO A 254 -4.66 -15.44 10.94
CA PRO A 254 -5.90 -14.73 11.21
C PRO A 254 -5.69 -13.22 11.15
N ILE A 255 -6.64 -12.51 10.55
CA ILE A 255 -6.62 -11.05 10.49
C ILE A 255 -7.91 -10.43 11.01
N LEU A 256 -7.82 -9.17 11.42
CA LEU A 256 -8.97 -8.31 11.69
C LEU A 256 -8.70 -6.91 11.11
N SER A 257 -9.40 -6.55 10.03
CA SER A 257 -9.49 -5.14 9.60
C SER A 257 -10.56 -4.45 10.44
N ILE A 258 -10.19 -3.38 11.13
CA ILE A 258 -11.05 -2.64 12.05
C ILE A 258 -11.18 -1.20 11.53
N GLU A 259 -12.36 -0.90 10.99
CA GLU A 259 -12.70 0.39 10.38
C GLU A 259 -14.05 0.87 10.96
N ILE A 260 -14.10 0.99 12.29
CA ILE A 260 -15.33 1.33 13.04
C ILE A 260 -15.21 2.76 13.55
N GLY A 261 -16.18 3.61 13.17
CA GLY A 261 -16.28 5.02 13.54
C GLY A 261 -17.70 5.48 13.82
#